data_AF-A0A931ELR8-F1
#
_entry.id   AF-A0A931ELR8-F1
#
_cell.length_a   1.000
_cell.length_b   1.000
_cell.length_c   1.000
_cell.angle_alpha   90.00
_cell.angle_beta   90.00
_cell.angle_gamma   90.00
#
_symmetry.space_group_name_H-M   'P 1'
#
loop_
_entity.id
_entity.type
_entity.pdbx_description
1 polymer ?
#
loop_
_entity_poly.entity_id
_entity_poly.type
_entity_poly.pdbx_seq_one_letter_code
_entity_poly.pdbx_strand_id
1 'polypeptide(L)' 'MPKKEKKRLQVVISDEQDALLTKLAYELSSPEQLVSKSEVIRLLIESGSQETDGRKEKFKELLKKLEAEGSSDEE' A
#
# COMPACT_ATOMS: atom_id res chain seq x y z
N MET A 1 -22.06 7.34 17.22
CA MET A 1 -20.88 6.50 16.94
C MET A 1 -19.65 7.30 17.31
N PRO A 2 -18.72 6.74 18.10
CA PRO A 2 -17.50 7.45 18.49
C PRO A 2 -16.76 7.88 17.21
N LYS A 3 -16.36 9.16 17.14
CA LYS A 3 -15.61 9.70 15.99
C LYS A 3 -14.33 8.88 15.88
N LYS A 4 -14.23 8.02 14.86
CA LYS A 4 -12.99 7.29 14.57
C LYS A 4 -11.87 8.32 14.44
N GLU A 5 -10.91 8.30 15.34
CA GLU A 5 -9.78 9.23 15.28
C GLU A 5 -9.00 8.98 14.00
N LYS A 6 -8.78 10.03 13.22
CA LYS A 6 -7.98 9.95 11.99
C LYS A 6 -6.51 10.10 12.37
N LYS A 7 -5.67 9.14 11.98
CA LYS A 7 -4.21 9.22 12.12
C LYS A 7 -3.58 9.62 10.78
N ARG A 8 -2.54 10.46 10.81
CA ARG A 8 -1.72 10.78 9.64
C ARG A 8 -0.68 9.68 9.46
N LEU A 9 -0.55 9.15 8.24
CA LEU A 9 0.44 8.17 7.86
C LEU A 9 1.45 8.82 6.92
N GLN A 10 2.75 8.72 7.24
CA GLN A 10 3.84 9.13 6.37
C GLN A 10 4.66 7.89 6.04
N VAL A 11 4.85 7.63 4.75
CA VAL A 11 5.59 6.47 4.23
C VAL A 11 6.50 6.98 3.12
N VAL A 12 7.75 6.56 3.15
CA VAL A 12 8.68 6.74 2.03
C VAL A 12 8.52 5.53 1.12
N ILE A 13 8.34 5.77 -0.17
CA ILE A 13 8.15 4.73 -1.19
C ILE A 13 9.09 5.01 -2.36
N SER A 14 9.46 3.96 -3.09
CA SER A 14 10.26 4.11 -4.31
C SER A 14 9.42 4.64 -5.48
N ASP A 15 10.08 5.13 -6.53
CA ASP A 15 9.41 5.58 -7.75
C ASP A 15 8.58 4.46 -8.40
N GLU A 16 9.08 3.22 -8.36
CA GLU A 16 8.35 2.06 -8.86
C GLU A 16 7.06 1.80 -8.06
N GLN A 17 7.13 1.94 -6.73
CA GLN A 17 5.98 1.80 -5.86
C GLN A 17 4.95 2.92 -6.11
N ASP A 18 5.39 4.16 -6.33
CA ASP A 18 4.49 5.26 -6.69
C ASP A 18 3.82 5.05 -8.06
N ALA A 19 4.56 4.54 -9.05
CA ALA A 19 4.03 4.19 -10.36
C ALA A 19 2.95 3.10 -10.26
N LEU A 20 3.17 2.07 -9.43
CA LEU A 20 2.18 1.02 -9.15
C LEU A 20 0.92 1.60 -8.49
N LEU A 21 1.07 2.49 -7.51
CA LEU A 21 -0.09 3.16 -6.89
C LEU A 21 -0.86 4.02 -7.88
N THR A 22 -0.16 4.72 -8.78
CA THR A 22 -0.78 5.51 -9.85
C THR A 22 -1.59 4.63 -10.78
N LYS A 23 -1.01 3.50 -11.22
CA LYS A 23 -1.68 2.54 -12.10
C LYS A 23 -2.93 1.96 -11.46
N LEU A 24 -2.84 1.49 -10.22
CA LEU A 24 -3.98 0.95 -9.49
C LEU A 24 -5.08 1.99 -9.27
N ALA A 25 -4.71 3.23 -8.96
CA ALA A 25 -5.67 4.32 -8.82
C ALA A 25 -6.45 4.56 -10.11
N TYR A 26 -5.78 4.53 -11.27
CA TYR A 26 -6.42 4.66 -12.57
C TYR A 26 -7.33 3.47 -12.89
N GLU A 27 -6.86 2.24 -12.66
CA GLU A 27 -7.64 1.02 -12.91
C GLU A 27 -8.90 0.92 -12.05
N LEU A 28 -8.85 1.40 -10.81
CA LEU A 28 -10.00 1.44 -9.90
C LEU A 28 -10.92 2.65 -10.14
N SER A 29 -10.46 3.65 -10.89
CA SER A 29 -11.27 4.81 -11.24
C SER A 29 -12.22 4.48 -12.40
N SER A 30 -13.40 5.08 -12.35
CA SER A 30 -14.39 5.06 -13.43
C SER A 30 -14.79 6.49 -13.78
N PRO A 31 -15.48 6.72 -14.92
CA PRO A 31 -16.02 8.05 -15.25
C PRO A 31 -16.94 8.63 -14.16
N GLU A 32 -17.56 7.75 -13.36
CA GLU A 32 -18.51 8.09 -12.31
C GLU A 32 -17.82 8.31 -10.95
N GLN A 33 -16.62 7.77 -10.77
CA GLN A 33 -15.89 7.82 -9.51
C GLN A 33 -14.38 7.80 -9.70
N LEU A 34 -13.70 8.84 -9.20
CA LEU A 34 -12.24 8.88 -9.13
C LEU A 34 -11.74 8.25 -7.83
N VAL A 35 -10.69 7.45 -7.93
CA VAL A 35 -10.00 6.84 -6.80
C VAL A 35 -8.60 7.43 -6.70
N SER A 36 -8.29 8.03 -5.55
CA SER A 36 -6.96 8.57 -5.26
C SER A 36 -5.98 7.49 -4.80
N LYS A 37 -4.67 7.73 -4.94
CA LYS A 37 -3.61 6.85 -4.40
C LYS A 37 -3.82 6.54 -2.91
N SER A 38 -4.23 7.54 -2.11
CA SER A 38 -4.52 7.35 -0.69
C SER A 38 -5.78 6.51 -0.42
N GLU A 39 -6.74 6.47 -1.34
CA GLU A 39 -7.89 5.55 -1.27
C GLU A 39 -7.47 4.13 -1.61
N VAL A 40 -6.61 3.95 -2.63
CA VAL A 40 -6.02 2.64 -2.95
C VAL A 40 -5.33 2.05 -1.72
N ILE A 41 -4.48 2.82 -1.03
CA ILE A 41 -3.82 2.35 0.20
C ILE A 41 -4.84 1.94 1.28
N ARG A 42 -5.89 2.73 1.49
CA ARG A 42 -6.93 2.40 2.47
C ARG A 42 -7.67 1.11 2.11
N LEU A 43 -7.98 0.90 0.83
CA LEU A 43 -8.62 -0.32 0.33
C LEU A 43 -7.72 -1.56 0.46
N LEU A 44 -6.41 -1.41 0.22
CA LEU A 44 -5.44 -2.49 0.40
C LEU A 44 -5.27 -2.88 1.87
N ILE A 45 -5.27 -1.91 2.79
CA ILE A 45 -5.23 -2.17 4.23
C ILE A 45 -6.49 -2.94 4.67
N GLU A 46 -7.67 -2.49 4.25
CA GLU A 46 -8.93 -3.14 4.62
C GLU A 46 -8.99 -4.57 4.07
N SER A 47 -8.68 -4.76 2.77
CA SER A 47 -8.68 -6.08 2.13
C SER A 47 -7.60 -7.03 2.67
N GLY A 48 -6.44 -6.50 3.07
CA GLY A 48 -5.39 -7.28 3.72
C GLY A 48 -5.73 -7.71 5.15
N SER A 49 -6.53 -6.91 5.87
CA SER A 49 -6.90 -7.19 7.28
C SER A 49 -7.85 -8.37 7.44
N GLN A 50 -8.59 -8.74 6.39
CA GLN A 50 -9.57 -9.84 6.43
C GLN A 50 -8.95 -11.22 6.16
N GLU A 51 -7.72 -11.30 5.64
CA GLU A 51 -7.08 -12.54 5.18
C GLU A 51 -5.64 -12.68 5.71
N THR A 52 -5.45 -12.58 7.02
CA THR A 52 -4.12 -12.72 7.63
C THR A 52 -3.65 -14.17 7.77
N ASP A 53 -4.57 -15.13 7.79
CA ASP A 53 -4.25 -16.55 7.90
C ASP A 53 -3.86 -17.11 6.53
N GLY A 54 -2.54 -17.23 6.30
CA GLY A 54 -1.95 -17.85 5.10
C GLY A 54 -0.94 -16.98 4.34
N ARG A 55 -0.91 -15.66 4.57
CA ARG A 55 -0.01 -14.73 3.84
C ARG A 55 1.29 -14.39 4.58
N LYS A 56 1.45 -14.83 5.83
CA LYS A 56 2.61 -14.48 6.67
C LYS A 56 3.95 -14.81 6.00
N GLU A 57 4.07 -15.98 5.37
CA GLU A 57 5.33 -16.37 4.74
C GLU A 57 5.64 -15.53 3.49
N LYS A 58 4.63 -15.26 2.66
CA LYS A 58 4.75 -14.35 1.51
C LYS A 58 5.14 -12.93 1.96
N PHE A 59 4.59 -12.43 3.07
CA PHE A 59 4.98 -11.13 3.60
C PHE A 59 6.42 -11.11 4.13
N LYS A 60 6.91 -12.20 4.73
CA LYS A 60 8.34 -12.29 5.10
C LYS A 60 9.25 -12.24 3.87
N GLU A 61 8.88 -12.92 2.79
CA GLU A 61 9.66 -12.86 1.54
C GLU A 61 9.68 -11.45 0.94
N LEU A 62 8.52 -10.78 0.90
CA LEU A 62 8.42 -9.41 0.41
C LEU A 62 9.19 -8.42 1.31
N LEU A 63 9.15 -8.62 2.63
CA LEU A 63 9.91 -7.80 3.56
C LEU A 63 11.41 -7.91 3.33
N LYS A 64 11.94 -9.13 3.15
CA LYS A 64 13.36 -9.34 2.83
C LYS A 64 13.79 -8.64 1.54
N LYS A 65 12.91 -8.58 0.53
CA LYS A 65 13.19 -7.86 -0.71
C LYS A 65 13.24 -6.35 -0.49
N LEU A 66 12.29 -5.81 0.27
CA LEU A 66 12.26 -4.38 0.62
C LEU A 66 13.50 -3.97 1.43
N GLU A 67 13.94 -4.81 2.37
CA GLU A 67 15.16 -4.56 3.15
C GLU A 67 16.41 -4.58 2.25
N ALA A 68 16.47 -5.49 1.28
CA ALA A 68 17.56 -5.53 0.31
C ALA A 68 17.61 -4.27 -0.58
N GLU A 69 16.45 -3.83 -1.09
CA GLU A 69 16.34 -2.61 -1.91
C GLU A 69 16.72 -1.34 -1.11
N GLY A 70 16.32 -1.24 0.16
CA GLY A 70 16.69 -0.11 1.01
C GLY A 70 18.17 -0.09 1.42
N SER A 71 18.82 -1.26 1.49
CA SER A 71 20.26 -1.35 1.81
C SER A 71 21.17 -0.96 0.65
N SER A 72 20.67 -1.00 -0.59
CA SER A 72 21.42 -0.59 -1.79
C SER A 72 21.39 0.92 -2.07
N ASP A 73 20.51 1.67 -1.41
CA ASP A 73 20.44 3.13 -1.54
C ASP A 73 21.34 3.87 -0.53
N GLU A 74 21.97 3.15 0.42
CA GLU A 74 22.87 3.71 1.45
C GLU A 74 24.38 3.50 1.18
N GLU A 75 24.79 2.92 0.04
CA GLU A 75 26.21 2.81 -0.42
C GLU A 75 26.54 3.78 -1.56
#